data_AF-A0A7X7UAU4-F1
#
_entry.id   AF-A0A7X7UAU4-F1
#
_cell.length_a   1.000
_cell.length_b   1.000
_cell.length_c   1.000
_cell.angle_alpha   90.00
_cell.angle_beta   90.00
_cell.angle_gamma   90.00
#
_symmetry.space_group_name_H-M   'P 1'
#
loop_
_entity.id
_entity.type
_entity.pdbx_description
1 polymer ?
#
loop_
_entity_poly.entity_id
_entity_poly.type
_entity_poly.pdbx_seq_one_letter_code
_entity_poly.pdbx_strand_id
1 'polypeptide(L)'
;MHRRILVLFLVLTSLGAGAAWAGENEPAPVPELTAFHLVMAKCWHTDYPAKDWAAIRQAAPELVMLAGALQKATLPAGLQSRKATFDSKALILVAEVGKLAQTAKGKDDAALSKALIDVHEAYHQLATALYKKEEPEHNECTKE
;
A
#
# COMPACT_ATOMS: atom_id res chain seq x y z
N MET A 1 -61.55 43.18 -9.20
CA MET A 1 -61.15 44.09 -8.10
C MET A 1 -60.30 43.30 -7.11
N HIS A 2 -59.05 43.74 -6.92
CA HIS A 2 -58.16 43.60 -5.76
C HIS A 2 -58.40 42.47 -4.74
N ARG A 3 -57.38 41.61 -4.56
CA ARG A 3 -56.37 41.81 -3.51
C ARG A 3 -55.19 40.86 -3.72
N ARG A 4 -54.03 41.47 -3.98
CA ARG A 4 -52.71 40.85 -3.88
C ARG A 4 -52.48 40.55 -2.39
N ILE A 5 -52.29 39.29 -2.03
CA ILE A 5 -51.71 38.93 -0.73
C ILE A 5 -50.34 38.33 -1.03
N LEU A 6 -49.34 39.19 -0.80
CA LEU A 6 -47.94 38.84 -0.69
C LEU A 6 -47.80 37.99 0.58
N VAL A 7 -47.56 36.69 0.45
CA VAL A 7 -47.12 35.87 1.58
C VAL A 7 -45.64 35.55 1.37
N LEU A 8 -44.81 36.27 2.12
CA LEU A 8 -43.41 35.90 2.38
C LEU A 8 -43.39 34.49 2.96
N PHE A 9 -42.94 33.51 2.19
CA PHE A 9 -42.52 32.22 2.73
C PHE A 9 -41.00 32.18 2.80
N LEU A 10 -40.54 32.38 4.04
CA LEU A 10 -39.34 31.87 4.68
C LEU A 10 -38.48 30.93 3.82
N VAL A 11 -37.34 31.45 3.33
CA VAL A 11 -36.25 30.63 2.80
C VAL A 11 -35.63 29.89 3.97
N LEU A 12 -36.01 28.62 4.16
CA LEU A 12 -35.31 27.71 5.06
C LEU A 12 -34.14 27.11 4.27
N THR A 13 -32.96 27.71 4.41
CA THR A 13 -31.71 27.14 3.92
C THR A 13 -31.43 25.85 4.68
N SER A 14 -31.80 24.70 4.11
CA SER A 14 -31.20 23.44 4.49
C SER A 14 -29.76 23.42 3.98
N LEU A 15 -28.84 23.91 4.82
CA LEU A 15 -27.44 23.53 4.76
C LEU A 15 -27.39 22.03 5.05
N GLY A 16 -27.57 21.21 4.02
CA GLY A 16 -27.17 19.83 4.08
C GLY A 16 -25.66 19.83 4.27
N ALA A 17 -25.20 19.43 5.44
CA ALA A 17 -23.80 19.14 5.72
C ALA A 17 -23.35 18.03 4.76
N GLY A 18 -22.83 18.43 3.60
CA GLY A 18 -22.00 17.57 2.79
C GLY A 18 -20.68 17.35 3.52
N ALA A 19 -20.19 16.11 3.43
CA ALA A 19 -18.90 15.61 3.91
C ALA A 19 -18.82 15.27 5.41
N ALA A 20 -19.11 14.02 5.74
CA ALA A 20 -18.10 13.09 6.23
C ALA A 20 -18.66 11.67 6.31
N TRP A 21 -18.81 11.01 5.15
CA TRP A 21 -18.71 9.54 5.12
C TRP A 21 -17.22 9.22 4.93
N ALA A 22 -16.38 9.66 5.86
CA ALA A 22 -15.04 9.10 5.96
C ALA A 22 -15.26 7.67 6.45
N GLY A 23 -14.81 6.67 5.68
CA GLY A 23 -14.92 5.26 6.07
C GLY A 23 -14.32 5.07 7.46
N GLU A 24 -15.17 4.99 8.47
CA GLU A 24 -14.76 4.70 9.83
C GLU A 24 -14.30 3.23 9.85
N ASN A 25 -13.05 3.01 10.28
CA ASN A 25 -12.41 1.73 10.65
C ASN A 25 -11.30 1.16 9.75
N GLU A 26 -10.91 1.77 8.62
CA GLU A 26 -9.71 1.32 7.90
C GLU A 26 -8.54 2.30 8.10
N PRO A 27 -7.32 1.82 8.44
CA PRO A 27 -6.18 2.69 8.62
C PRO A 27 -5.83 3.41 7.30
N ALA A 28 -5.41 4.67 7.40
CA ALA A 28 -4.90 5.41 6.24
C ALA A 28 -3.75 4.63 5.56
N PRO A 29 -3.63 4.71 4.21
CA PRO A 29 -2.56 4.01 3.50
C PRO A 29 -1.19 4.63 3.79
N VAL A 30 -0.14 3.81 3.71
CA VAL A 30 1.27 4.25 3.70
C VAL A 30 1.65 4.68 2.27
N PRO A 31 1.88 5.99 2.00
CA PRO A 31 2.13 6.48 0.65
C PRO A 31 3.35 5.83 -0.03
N GLU A 32 4.43 5.62 0.72
CA GLU A 32 5.67 5.01 0.23
C GLU A 32 5.46 3.55 -0.20
N LEU A 33 4.58 2.83 0.49
CA LEU A 33 4.23 1.47 0.13
C LEU A 33 3.45 1.43 -1.18
N THR A 34 2.58 2.42 -1.39
CA THR A 34 1.84 2.59 -2.64
C THR A 34 2.78 2.93 -3.80
N ALA A 35 3.71 3.88 -3.58
CA ALA A 35 4.70 4.27 -4.58
C ALA A 35 5.58 3.09 -4.99
N PHE A 36 6.08 2.31 -4.02
CA PHE A 36 6.81 1.07 -4.29
C PHE A 36 5.97 0.08 -5.09
N HIS A 37 4.71 -0.13 -4.70
CA HIS A 37 3.82 -1.08 -5.36
C HIS A 37 3.57 -0.74 -6.82
N LEU A 38 3.42 0.54 -7.19
CA LEU A 38 3.15 0.92 -8.57
C LEU A 38 4.26 0.45 -9.54
N VAL A 39 5.52 0.63 -9.15
CA VAL A 39 6.67 0.17 -9.96
C VAL A 39 6.76 -1.36 -9.94
N MET A 40 6.65 -1.96 -8.76
CA MET A 40 6.71 -3.42 -8.60
C MET A 40 5.58 -4.13 -9.37
N ALA A 41 4.37 -3.56 -9.37
CA ALA A 41 3.21 -4.09 -10.08
C ALA A 41 3.44 -4.08 -11.60
N LYS A 42 4.06 -3.04 -12.16
CA LYS A 42 4.45 -3.04 -13.58
C LYS A 42 5.48 -4.14 -13.86
N CYS A 43 6.52 -4.24 -13.05
CA CYS A 43 7.53 -5.30 -13.20
C CYS A 43 6.89 -6.69 -13.15
N TRP A 44 5.94 -6.92 -12.24
CA TRP A 44 5.34 -8.23 -12.00
C TRP A 44 4.21 -8.60 -12.95
N HIS A 45 3.27 -7.69 -13.21
CA HIS A 45 2.06 -7.97 -13.98
C HIS A 45 2.22 -7.70 -15.47
N THR A 46 3.20 -6.89 -15.86
CA THR A 46 3.44 -6.51 -17.27
C THR A 46 4.77 -7.08 -17.78
N ASP A 47 5.88 -6.70 -17.15
CA ASP A 47 7.21 -6.96 -17.71
C ASP A 47 7.64 -8.42 -17.54
N TYR A 48 7.34 -9.03 -16.39
CA TYR A 48 7.68 -10.42 -16.09
C TYR A 48 6.97 -11.44 -17.00
N PRO A 49 5.65 -11.40 -17.22
CA PRO A 49 4.96 -12.29 -18.15
C PRO A 49 5.43 -12.11 -19.60
N ALA A 50 5.77 -10.87 -19.98
CA ALA A 50 6.32 -10.54 -21.29
C ALA A 50 7.80 -10.95 -21.44
N LYS A 51 8.47 -11.37 -20.36
CA LYS A 51 9.92 -11.61 -20.30
C LYS A 51 10.74 -10.39 -20.73
N ASP A 52 10.26 -9.18 -20.44
CA ASP A 52 10.99 -7.94 -20.69
C ASP A 52 12.03 -7.71 -19.60
N TRP A 53 13.10 -8.50 -19.67
CA TRP A 53 14.19 -8.44 -18.70
C TRP A 53 14.99 -7.15 -18.78
N ALA A 54 14.91 -6.41 -19.90
CA ALA A 54 15.51 -5.10 -20.03
C ALA A 54 14.75 -4.08 -19.18
N ALA A 55 13.41 -4.05 -19.26
CA ALA A 55 12.58 -3.18 -18.44
C ALA A 55 12.75 -3.46 -16.94
N ILE A 56 12.79 -4.73 -16.52
CA ILE A 56 13.00 -5.09 -15.11
C ILE A 56 14.35 -4.58 -14.60
N ARG A 57 15.41 -4.68 -15.40
CA ARG A 57 16.73 -4.11 -15.04
C ARG A 57 16.70 -2.60 -14.92
N GLN A 58 16.00 -1.93 -15.83
CA GLN A 58 15.85 -0.46 -15.81
C GLN A 58 15.07 0.03 -14.59
N ALA A 59 14.11 -0.76 -14.08
CA ALA A 59 13.33 -0.43 -12.89
C ALA A 59 14.11 -0.65 -11.57
N ALA A 60 15.16 -1.47 -11.56
CA ALA A 60 15.86 -1.85 -10.33
C ALA A 60 16.40 -0.65 -9.50
N PRO A 61 17.01 0.40 -10.08
CA PRO A 61 17.44 1.58 -9.33
C PRO A 61 16.29 2.34 -8.66
N GLU A 62 15.14 2.44 -9.34
CA GLU A 62 13.94 3.09 -8.79
C GLU A 62 13.37 2.30 -7.61
N LEU A 63 13.29 0.97 -7.74
CA LEU A 63 12.87 0.09 -6.66
C LEU A 63 13.79 0.22 -5.43
N VAL A 64 15.12 0.35 -5.62
CA VAL A 64 16.07 0.58 -4.51
C VAL A 64 15.76 1.89 -3.78
N MET A 65 15.56 2.98 -4.53
CA MET A 65 15.21 4.28 -3.96
C MET A 65 13.90 4.22 -3.18
N LEU A 66 12.86 3.61 -3.75
CA LEU A 66 11.54 3.49 -3.14
C LEU A 66 11.55 2.58 -1.91
N ALA A 67 12.30 1.48 -1.92
CA ALA A 67 12.46 0.61 -0.75
C ALA A 67 13.14 1.36 0.40
N GLY A 68 14.16 2.17 0.11
CA GLY A 68 14.82 3.01 1.11
C GLY A 68 13.92 4.12 1.67
N ALA A 69 13.04 4.68 0.85
CA ALA A 69 12.01 5.63 1.32
C ALA A 69 10.98 4.93 2.21
N LEU A 70 10.49 3.77 1.78
CA LEU A 70 9.53 2.95 2.53
C LEU A 70 10.08 2.53 3.90
N GLN A 71 11.34 2.13 3.98
CA GLN A 71 11.97 1.80 5.27
C GLN A 71 11.93 2.96 6.28
N LYS A 72 11.93 4.20 5.80
CA LYS A 72 11.91 5.42 6.62
C LYS A 72 10.49 5.99 6.81
N ALA A 73 9.48 5.34 6.25
CA ALA A 73 8.11 5.83 6.26
C ALA A 73 7.57 5.95 7.69
N THR A 74 6.82 7.01 7.92
CA THR A 74 6.07 7.19 9.17
C THR A 74 4.73 6.49 9.03
N LEU A 75 4.44 5.53 9.92
CA LEU A 75 3.14 4.87 9.91
C LEU A 75 2.03 5.81 10.40
N PRO A 76 0.83 5.77 9.81
CA PRO A 76 -0.32 6.46 10.35
C PRO A 76 -0.74 5.87 11.71
N ALA A 77 -1.50 6.65 12.50
CA ALA A 77 -1.86 6.29 13.87
C ALA A 77 -2.48 4.88 14.00
N GLY A 78 -3.37 4.49 13.08
CA GLY A 78 -4.02 3.18 13.05
C GLY A 78 -3.10 1.98 12.78
N LEU A 79 -1.83 2.22 12.40
CA LEU A 79 -0.84 1.17 12.12
C LEU A 79 0.32 1.16 13.12
N GLN A 80 0.31 2.04 14.14
CA GLN A 80 1.45 2.19 15.06
C GLN A 80 1.74 0.91 15.87
N SER A 81 0.72 0.13 16.24
CA SER A 81 0.92 -1.17 16.91
C SER A 81 1.72 -2.17 16.06
N ARG A 82 1.75 -1.99 14.74
CA ARG A 82 2.44 -2.87 13.78
C ARG A 82 3.86 -2.39 13.44
N LYS A 83 4.33 -1.30 14.06
CA LYS A 83 5.60 -0.64 13.72
C LYS A 83 6.81 -1.57 13.77
N ALA A 84 6.95 -2.40 14.81
CA ALA A 84 8.07 -3.32 14.92
C ALA A 84 8.08 -4.36 13.78
N THR A 85 6.92 -4.94 13.45
CA THR A 85 6.77 -5.88 12.34
C THR A 85 7.01 -5.18 11.00
N PHE A 86 6.51 -3.96 10.83
CA PHE A 86 6.77 -3.14 9.65
C PHE A 86 8.27 -2.91 9.45
N ASP A 87 8.99 -2.46 10.48
CA ASP A 87 10.43 -2.16 10.39
C ASP A 87 11.22 -3.41 9.99
N SER A 88 10.89 -4.56 10.59
CA SER A 88 11.51 -5.84 10.26
C SER A 88 11.24 -6.26 8.81
N LYS A 89 9.98 -6.18 8.36
CA LYS A 89 9.59 -6.54 6.98
C LYS A 89 10.16 -5.56 5.94
N ALA A 90 10.22 -4.27 6.25
CA ALA A 90 10.79 -3.25 5.38
C ALA A 90 12.30 -3.46 5.19
N LEU A 91 13.01 -3.87 6.25
CA LEU A 91 14.43 -4.23 6.14
C LEU A 91 14.66 -5.43 5.22
N ILE A 92 13.81 -6.46 5.31
CA ILE A 92 13.85 -7.63 4.40
C ILE A 92 13.62 -7.17 2.96
N LEU A 93 12.59 -6.36 2.71
CA LEU A 93 12.30 -5.85 1.38
C LEU A 93 13.50 -5.06 0.78
N VAL A 94 14.12 -4.18 1.58
CA VAL A 94 15.33 -3.46 1.17
C VAL A 94 16.46 -4.43 0.79
N ALA A 95 16.67 -5.49 1.56
CA ALA A 95 17.69 -6.49 1.26
C ALA A 95 17.40 -7.23 -0.06
N GLU A 96 16.16 -7.68 -0.28
CA GLU A 96 15.78 -8.37 -1.52
C GLU A 96 15.88 -7.46 -2.75
N VAL A 97 15.47 -6.19 -2.63
CA VAL A 97 15.62 -5.21 -3.70
C VAL A 97 17.11 -4.94 -3.99
N GLY A 98 17.97 -4.95 -2.97
CA GLY A 98 19.42 -4.89 -3.15
C GLY A 98 19.97 -6.07 -3.97
N LYS A 99 19.47 -7.29 -3.73
CA LYS A 99 19.83 -8.47 -4.53
C LYS A 99 19.32 -8.37 -5.97
N LEU A 100 18.08 -7.88 -6.17
CA LEU A 100 17.54 -7.59 -7.50
C LEU A 100 18.44 -6.60 -8.25
N ALA A 101 18.82 -5.49 -7.61
CA ALA A 101 19.70 -4.49 -8.22
C ALA A 101 21.10 -5.04 -8.53
N GLN A 102 21.63 -5.94 -7.70
CA GLN A 102 22.92 -6.58 -7.98
C GLN A 102 22.84 -7.58 -9.14
N THR A 103 21.79 -8.40 -9.19
CA THR A 103 21.56 -9.35 -10.31
C THR A 103 21.26 -8.63 -11.62
N ALA A 104 20.59 -7.48 -11.57
CA ALA A 104 20.27 -6.64 -12.73
C ALA A 104 21.51 -6.11 -13.47
N LYS A 105 22.67 -6.05 -12.83
CA LYS A 105 23.95 -5.68 -13.48
C LYS A 105 24.48 -6.78 -14.41
N GLY A 106 24.02 -8.02 -14.21
CA GLY A 106 24.40 -9.19 -14.99
C GLY A 106 23.43 -9.47 -16.13
N LYS A 107 23.75 -10.53 -16.89
CA LYS A 107 22.95 -11.03 -18.02
C LYS A 107 22.14 -12.30 -17.69
N ASP A 108 22.16 -12.73 -16.42
CA ASP A 108 21.46 -13.93 -15.98
C ASP A 108 19.99 -13.62 -15.68
N ASP A 109 19.13 -13.90 -16.66
CA ASP A 109 17.69 -13.69 -16.54
C ASP A 109 17.01 -14.66 -15.57
N ALA A 110 17.58 -15.86 -15.35
CA ALA A 110 17.04 -16.80 -14.38
C ALA A 110 17.30 -16.31 -12.94
N ALA A 111 18.51 -15.81 -12.69
CA ALA A 111 18.84 -15.17 -11.42
C ALA A 111 18.00 -13.90 -11.19
N LEU A 112 17.80 -13.08 -12.22
CA LEU A 112 16.95 -11.89 -12.14
C LEU A 112 15.49 -12.26 -11.86
N SER A 113 14.95 -13.27 -12.56
CA SER A 113 13.60 -13.80 -12.32
C SER A 113 13.43 -14.22 -10.86
N LYS A 114 14.38 -14.98 -10.32
CA LYS A 114 14.32 -15.39 -8.91
C LYS A 114 14.32 -14.18 -7.98
N ALA A 115 15.23 -13.22 -8.19
CA ALA A 115 15.30 -12.02 -7.36
C ALA A 115 14.01 -11.19 -7.43
N LEU A 116 13.36 -11.10 -8.60
CA LEU A 116 12.08 -10.40 -8.75
C LEU A 116 10.96 -11.09 -7.96
N ILE A 117 10.91 -12.42 -7.98
CA ILE A 117 9.98 -13.22 -7.16
C ILE A 117 10.20 -12.96 -5.66
N ASP A 118 11.46 -12.94 -5.23
CA ASP A 118 11.81 -12.71 -3.82
C ASP A 118 11.38 -11.29 -3.38
N VAL A 119 11.55 -10.26 -4.22
CA VAL A 119 11.06 -8.89 -3.96
C VAL A 119 9.52 -8.85 -3.89
N HIS A 120 8.84 -9.49 -4.84
CA HIS A 120 7.38 -9.55 -4.86
C HIS A 120 6.81 -10.20 -3.59
N GLU A 121 7.38 -11.33 -3.17
CA GLU A 121 6.98 -12.01 -1.93
C GLU A 121 7.25 -11.15 -0.68
N ALA A 122 8.42 -10.51 -0.60
CA ALA A 122 8.74 -9.60 0.51
C ALA A 122 7.75 -8.44 0.61
N TYR A 123 7.33 -7.88 -0.53
CA TYR A 123 6.28 -6.86 -0.58
C TYR A 123 4.94 -7.39 -0.03
N HIS A 124 4.49 -8.57 -0.48
CA HIS A 124 3.22 -9.15 -0.01
C HIS A 124 3.23 -9.44 1.48
N GLN A 125 4.35 -9.93 2.01
CA GLN A 125 4.49 -10.17 3.45
C GLN A 125 4.43 -8.87 4.25
N LEU A 126 5.04 -7.80 3.77
CA LEU A 126 4.98 -6.48 4.39
C LEU A 126 3.56 -5.92 4.35
N ALA A 127 2.92 -5.92 3.17
CA ALA A 127 1.56 -5.43 3.00
C ALA A 127 0.55 -6.21 3.85
N THR A 128 0.68 -7.54 3.89
CA THR A 128 -0.13 -8.42 4.74
C THR A 128 0.06 -8.09 6.22
N ALA A 129 1.31 -7.88 6.66
CA ALA A 129 1.59 -7.51 8.05
C ALA A 129 0.92 -6.20 8.46
N LEU A 130 0.74 -5.25 7.53
CA LEU A 130 0.09 -3.96 7.80
C LEU A 130 -1.44 -4.03 7.75
N TYR A 131 -2.01 -4.70 6.74
CA TYR A 131 -3.43 -4.56 6.42
C TYR A 131 -4.26 -5.82 6.62
N LYS A 132 -3.66 -6.96 6.98
CA LYS A 132 -4.46 -8.12 7.37
C LYS A 132 -5.23 -7.78 8.65
N LYS A 133 -6.56 -7.87 8.57
CA LYS A 133 -7.46 -7.72 9.71
C LYS A 133 -7.12 -8.82 10.72
N GLU A 134 -6.90 -8.44 11.97
CA GLU A 134 -6.77 -9.41 13.05
C GLU A 134 -8.17 -9.99 13.30
N GLU A 135 -8.31 -11.31 13.18
CA GLU A 135 -9.53 -11.99 13.61
C GLU A 135 -9.54 -11.99 15.15
N PRO A 136 -10.69 -11.72 15.80
CA PRO A 136 -10.77 -11.81 17.23
C PRO A 136 -10.40 -13.24 17.66
N GLU A 137 -9.52 -13.34 18.66
CA GLU A 137 -9.24 -14.57 19.37
C GLU A 137 -10.57 -15.11 19.93
N HIS A 138 -11.14 -16.14 19.29
CA HIS A 138 -12.26 -16.88 19.85
C HIS A 138 -11.75 -17.73 21.04
N ASN A 139 -11.62 -17.10 22.21
CA ASN A 139 -11.40 -17.76 23.50
C ASN A 139 -12.69 -17.80 24.33
N GLU A 140 -13.79 -18.18 23.68
CA GLU A 140 -15.06 -18.46 24.34
C GLU A 140 -15.51 -19.88 23.99
N CYS A 141 -14.81 -20.92 24.48
CA CYS A 141 -15.40 -22.26 24.63
C CYS A 141 -14.56 -23.23 25.48
N THR A 142 -14.11 -22.86 26.70
CA THR A 142 -13.77 -23.87 27.74
C THR A 142 -13.96 -23.28 29.14
N LYS A 143 -15.21 -23.05 29.53
CA LYS A 143 -15.61 -23.00 30.94
C LYS A 143 -16.92 -23.76 31.08
N GLU A 144 -16.79 -25.07 31.26
CA GLU A 144 -17.77 -25.90 31.98
C GLU A 144 -17.00 -26.83 32.91
#